data_AF-G4NED2-F1
#
_entry.id   AF-G4NED2-F1
#
_cell.length_a   1.000
_cell.length_b   1.000
_cell.length_c   1.000
_cell.angle_alpha   90.00
_cell.angle_beta   90.00
_cell.angle_gamma   90.00
#
_symmetry.space_group_name_H-M   'P 1'
#
loop_
_entity.id
_entity.type
_entity.pdbx_description
1 polymer ?
#
loop_
_entity_poly.entity_id
_entity_poly.type
_entity_poly.pdbx_seq_one_letter_code
_entity_poly.pdbx_strand_id
1 'polypeptide(L)'
;MLLFQNSWDVSAMTLESVQLLRDFVRDNDIPCEWQDCLGVFAVPQPMIGFGIASVADMKAAMPESMGKVLDSVAWGPSASSSSSRTRDDGEPVTAGDGGWDVDKIRATLAGLGVHDADGVVLQANSATVHPYRLVAWILERLLERHGADGFALHTHTPVTRLSRRGGGAPAAAGGYGGGNWTLATPRGDVSAERVLLATNGYTSALLPEFEELIVPVRCQAAAAPATSSPEKPPLDLESRMYTFLCGDGKREERLLQTGGAGGQLIVAGGKHVAADFGVGVWRDDVTEPRVERYLEGMLEGFLGGEERNGGDGRAETFEVRHWAGIEGYARDYNPWVGAVPEARGGGPGLFLCAGYALNGLSMAPMCAKRVVQEMATTPTRTTTAGSDRDHVDVDRNDEPLGARDAARDKIDLFPSKLMSTAERIEIAMEDWPDVQTMEEEGVETYIKAGVGQMIKGRNPVPTDSKLPSGSRRFEAGAMGRKW
;
A
#
# COMPACT_ATOMS: atom_id res chain seq x y z
N MET A 1 -0.27 -3.75 -4.29
CA MET A 1 0.95 -2.93 -4.43
C MET A 1 1.83 -3.51 -5.53
N LEU A 2 2.38 -2.62 -6.36
CA LEU A 2 3.30 -2.94 -7.46
C LEU A 2 4.74 -2.95 -6.93
N LEU A 3 5.27 -4.14 -6.60
CA LEU A 3 6.63 -4.22 -6.04
C LEU A 3 7.67 -3.65 -7.02
N PHE A 4 7.47 -3.83 -8.33
CA PHE A 4 8.37 -3.36 -9.38
C PHE A 4 8.39 -1.84 -9.59
N GLN A 5 7.48 -1.08 -8.97
CA GLN A 5 7.48 0.39 -9.01
C GLN A 5 8.23 1.03 -7.85
N ASN A 6 8.63 0.24 -6.85
CA ASN A 6 9.24 0.71 -5.62
C ASN A 6 10.75 0.44 -5.60
N SER A 7 11.43 1.02 -4.63
CA SER A 7 12.82 0.68 -4.34
C SER A 7 12.93 -0.71 -3.71
N TRP A 8 14.05 -1.40 -3.94
CA TRP A 8 14.21 -2.80 -3.50
C TRP A 8 13.99 -2.99 -1.98
N ASP A 9 14.39 -2.01 -1.17
CA ASP A 9 14.22 -1.97 0.28
C ASP A 9 12.74 -1.80 0.70
N VAL A 10 12.00 -0.91 0.03
CA VAL A 10 10.55 -0.74 0.25
C VAL A 10 9.79 -1.99 -0.21
N SER A 11 10.17 -2.56 -1.34
CA SER A 11 9.59 -3.81 -1.84
C SER A 11 9.87 -4.96 -0.87
N ALA A 12 11.09 -5.07 -0.34
CA ALA A 12 11.46 -6.10 0.64
C ALA A 12 10.63 -6.00 1.93
N MET A 13 10.53 -4.79 2.50
CA MET A 13 9.69 -4.52 3.66
C MET A 13 8.22 -4.87 3.38
N THR A 14 7.75 -4.64 2.16
CA THR A 14 6.36 -4.96 1.79
C THR A 14 6.12 -6.46 1.74
N LEU A 15 7.04 -7.25 1.19
CA LEU A 15 6.94 -8.72 1.25
C LEU A 15 6.91 -9.22 2.70
N GLU A 16 7.76 -8.66 3.57
CA GLU A 16 7.73 -8.98 5.00
C GLU A 16 6.38 -8.62 5.63
N SER A 17 5.83 -7.46 5.26
CA SER A 17 4.53 -6.98 5.75
C SER A 17 3.37 -7.88 5.31
N VAL A 18 3.35 -8.33 4.06
CA VAL A 18 2.35 -9.29 3.56
C VAL A 18 2.49 -10.63 4.28
N GLN A 19 3.71 -11.13 4.46
CA GLN A 19 3.95 -12.38 5.18
C GLN A 19 3.52 -12.27 6.66
N LEU A 20 3.83 -11.15 7.32
CA LEU A 20 3.40 -10.86 8.68
C LEU A 20 1.88 -10.89 8.79
N LEU A 21 1.17 -10.27 7.84
CA LEU A 21 -0.29 -10.25 7.84
C LEU A 21 -0.88 -11.64 7.56
N ARG A 22 -0.29 -12.39 6.63
CA ARG A 22 -0.66 -13.78 6.33
C ARG A 22 -0.55 -14.67 7.56
N ASP A 23 0.59 -14.62 8.24
CA ASP A 23 0.84 -15.38 9.46
C ASP A 23 -0.12 -14.96 10.56
N PHE A 24 -0.34 -13.65 10.75
CA PHE A 24 -1.29 -13.14 11.74
C PHE A 24 -2.72 -13.64 11.49
N VAL A 25 -3.19 -13.62 10.24
CA VAL A 25 -4.52 -14.12 9.87
C VAL A 25 -4.63 -15.61 10.12
N ARG A 26 -3.65 -16.40 9.68
CA ARG A 26 -3.60 -17.86 9.85
C ARG A 26 -3.57 -18.24 11.33
N ASP A 27 -2.64 -17.66 12.09
CA ASP A 27 -2.36 -18.05 13.47
C ASP A 27 -3.50 -17.67 14.43
N ASN A 28 -4.39 -16.77 14.01
CA ASN A 28 -5.56 -16.34 14.77
C ASN A 28 -6.90 -16.78 14.16
N ASP A 29 -6.89 -17.56 13.07
CA ASP A 29 -8.08 -18.01 12.34
C ASP A 29 -9.07 -16.87 12.04
N ILE A 30 -8.54 -15.76 11.51
CA ILE A 30 -9.34 -14.55 11.28
C ILE A 30 -10.28 -14.76 10.09
N PRO A 31 -11.61 -14.61 10.24
CA PRO A 31 -12.59 -14.86 9.18
C PRO A 31 -12.70 -13.67 8.21
N CYS A 32 -11.57 -13.26 7.63
CA CYS A 32 -11.44 -12.11 6.75
C CYS A 32 -11.28 -12.46 5.27
N GLU A 33 -11.70 -13.66 4.85
CA GLU A 33 -11.67 -14.08 3.44
C GLU A 33 -10.27 -13.93 2.83
N TRP A 34 -9.23 -14.32 3.58
CA TRP A 34 -7.87 -14.31 3.07
C TRP A 34 -7.74 -15.33 1.94
N GLN A 35 -7.18 -14.89 0.83
CA GLN A 35 -6.97 -15.73 -0.34
C GLN A 35 -5.65 -15.36 -1.01
N ASP A 36 -4.68 -16.28 -0.95
CA ASP A 36 -3.44 -16.14 -1.71
C ASP A 36 -3.75 -16.18 -3.20
N CYS A 37 -3.10 -15.29 -3.96
CA CYS A 37 -3.33 -15.17 -5.39
C CYS A 37 -2.06 -14.74 -6.13
N LEU A 38 -2.08 -14.91 -7.44
CA LEU A 38 -1.08 -14.32 -8.32
C LEU A 38 -1.52 -12.92 -8.75
N GLY A 39 -0.69 -11.92 -8.49
CA GLY A 39 -0.84 -10.58 -9.06
C GLY A 39 -0.42 -10.59 -10.53
N VAL A 40 -1.33 -10.24 -11.43
CA VAL A 40 -1.09 -10.11 -12.87
C VAL A 40 -1.28 -8.65 -13.28
N PHE A 41 -0.20 -8.02 -13.72
CA PHE A 41 -0.20 -6.66 -14.20
C PHE A 41 -0.15 -6.69 -15.73
N ALA A 42 -1.25 -6.38 -16.41
CA ALA A 42 -1.27 -6.23 -17.86
C ALA A 42 -0.73 -4.85 -18.23
N VAL A 43 0.35 -4.81 -19.01
CA VAL A 43 1.14 -3.59 -19.23
C VAL A 43 1.40 -3.37 -20.73
N PRO A 44 1.03 -2.21 -21.29
CA PRO A 44 1.35 -1.81 -22.66
C PRO A 44 2.75 -1.22 -22.77
N GLN A 45 3.23 -1.03 -24.00
CA GLN A 45 4.41 -0.21 -24.28
C GLN A 45 4.10 1.27 -24.02
N PRO A 46 5.11 2.07 -23.61
CA PRO A 46 6.47 1.66 -23.28
C PRO A 46 6.62 1.08 -21.85
N MET A 47 5.54 1.05 -21.06
CA MET A 47 5.58 0.68 -19.64
C MET A 47 6.08 -0.74 -19.37
N ILE A 48 5.78 -1.70 -20.24
CA ILE A 48 6.27 -3.06 -20.07
C ILE A 48 7.81 -3.13 -20.15
N GLY A 49 8.44 -2.30 -20.98
CA GLY A 49 9.91 -2.21 -21.05
C GLY A 49 10.52 -1.76 -19.72
N PHE A 50 9.91 -0.78 -19.06
CA PHE A 50 10.31 -0.36 -17.71
C PHE A 50 10.07 -1.44 -16.66
N GLY A 51 8.92 -2.11 -16.73
CA GLY A 51 8.61 -3.24 -15.86
C GLY A 51 9.66 -4.35 -15.94
N ILE A 52 10.06 -4.74 -17.15
CA ILE A 52 11.11 -5.75 -17.38
C ILE A 52 12.45 -5.30 -16.79
N ALA A 53 12.86 -4.06 -17.05
CA ALA A 53 14.11 -3.53 -16.51
C ALA A 53 14.11 -3.49 -14.98
N SER A 54 13.01 -3.02 -14.37
CA SER A 54 12.87 -2.94 -12.92
C SER A 54 12.85 -4.34 -12.27
N VAL A 55 12.11 -5.28 -12.85
CA VAL A 55 12.12 -6.67 -12.39
C VAL A 55 13.53 -7.24 -12.48
N ALA A 56 14.25 -7.07 -13.60
CA ALA A 56 15.62 -7.55 -13.75
C ALA A 56 16.57 -6.96 -12.68
N ASP A 57 16.49 -5.66 -12.42
CA ASP A 57 17.28 -5.00 -11.38
C ASP A 57 16.97 -5.55 -9.98
N MET A 58 15.69 -5.81 -9.67
CA MET A 58 15.28 -6.42 -8.39
C MET A 58 15.74 -7.87 -8.27
N LYS A 59 15.65 -8.66 -9.34
CA LYS A 59 16.17 -10.05 -9.35
C LYS A 59 17.68 -10.07 -9.11
N ALA A 60 18.41 -9.11 -9.69
CA ALA A 60 19.85 -8.99 -9.50
C ALA A 60 20.21 -8.56 -8.06
N ALA A 61 19.46 -7.61 -7.49
CA ALA A 61 19.69 -7.12 -6.13
C ALA A 61 19.29 -8.15 -5.05
N MET A 62 18.24 -8.92 -5.29
CA MET A 62 17.60 -9.80 -4.31
C MET A 62 17.19 -11.17 -4.90
N PRO A 63 18.15 -12.00 -5.36
CA PRO A 63 17.87 -13.22 -6.12
C PRO A 63 17.08 -14.27 -5.31
N GLU A 64 17.32 -14.39 -4.00
CA GLU A 64 16.69 -15.42 -3.16
C GLU A 64 15.29 -15.04 -2.65
N SER A 65 14.88 -13.78 -2.78
CA SER A 65 13.55 -13.29 -2.37
C SER A 65 12.78 -12.72 -3.56
N MET A 66 13.06 -11.48 -3.99
CA MET A 66 12.39 -10.86 -5.15
C MET A 66 12.59 -11.65 -6.44
N GLY A 67 13.77 -12.25 -6.60
CA GLY A 67 14.12 -13.11 -7.72
C GLY A 67 13.16 -14.27 -7.96
N LYS A 68 12.55 -14.76 -6.89
CA LYS A 68 11.57 -15.87 -6.92
C LYS A 68 10.15 -15.36 -7.08
N VAL A 69 9.80 -14.20 -6.53
CA VAL A 69 8.39 -13.77 -6.49
C VAL A 69 7.96 -12.88 -7.65
N LEU A 70 8.90 -12.28 -8.39
CA LEU A 70 8.60 -11.40 -9.52
C LEU A 70 8.98 -12.04 -10.85
N ASP A 71 8.20 -11.77 -11.89
CA ASP A 71 8.59 -12.05 -13.26
C ASP A 71 7.98 -11.07 -14.25
N SER A 72 8.46 -11.08 -15.49
CA SER A 72 7.94 -10.20 -16.54
C SER A 72 8.01 -10.88 -17.90
N VAL A 73 6.96 -10.72 -18.71
CA VAL A 73 6.85 -11.34 -20.04
C VAL A 73 6.31 -10.31 -21.03
N ALA A 74 7.09 -9.98 -22.06
CA ALA A 74 6.61 -9.20 -23.20
C ALA A 74 5.99 -10.11 -24.28
N TRP A 75 5.00 -9.59 -24.99
CA TRP A 75 4.42 -10.20 -26.16
C TRP A 75 5.16 -9.68 -27.41
N GLY A 76 5.84 -10.56 -28.15
CA GLY A 76 6.59 -10.18 -29.34
C GLY A 76 7.21 -11.39 -30.07
N PRO A 77 7.65 -11.22 -31.33
CA PRO A 77 8.15 -12.32 -32.18
C PRO A 77 9.49 -12.92 -31.73
N SER A 78 10.23 -12.26 -30.82
CA SER A 78 11.46 -12.79 -30.20
C SER A 78 11.27 -13.22 -28.74
N ALA A 79 10.06 -13.67 -28.38
CA ALA A 79 9.83 -14.22 -27.05
C ALA A 79 10.70 -15.47 -26.86
N SER A 80 11.77 -15.36 -26.07
CA SER A 80 12.43 -16.54 -25.50
C SER A 80 11.46 -17.14 -24.49
N SER A 81 10.72 -18.16 -24.91
CA SER A 81 9.87 -18.95 -24.02
C SER A 81 10.77 -19.63 -22.99
N SER A 82 10.78 -19.17 -21.74
CA SER A 82 11.19 -20.05 -20.64
C SER A 82 10.04 -21.03 -20.38
N SER A 83 10.34 -22.30 -20.61
CA SER A 83 9.49 -23.50 -20.62
C SER A 83 8.19 -23.50 -19.79
N SER A 84 7.12 -23.98 -20.42
CA SER A 84 5.85 -24.42 -19.81
C SER A 84 5.96 -25.79 -19.14
N ARG A 85 5.49 -25.96 -17.88
CA ARG A 85 5.05 -27.26 -17.31
C ARG A 85 3.94 -27.07 -16.26
N THR A 86 2.75 -27.59 -16.53
CA THR A 86 1.58 -27.55 -15.62
C THR A 86 1.69 -28.53 -14.44
N ARG A 87 1.12 -28.16 -13.29
CA ARG A 87 0.78 -29.05 -12.16
C ARG A 87 -0.59 -28.71 -11.55
N ASP A 88 -1.20 -29.70 -10.92
CA ASP A 88 -2.60 -29.81 -10.50
C ASP A 88 -2.63 -30.22 -9.03
N ASP A 89 -2.54 -29.25 -8.11
CA ASP A 89 -2.66 -29.49 -6.67
C ASP A 89 -2.73 -28.16 -5.89
N GLY A 90 -3.80 -27.97 -5.11
CA GLY A 90 -4.13 -26.77 -4.33
C GLY A 90 -3.22 -26.46 -3.14
N GLU A 91 -1.92 -26.27 -3.38
CA GLU A 91 -0.91 -25.76 -2.43
C GLU A 91 -0.55 -24.29 -2.75
N PRO A 92 0.06 -23.54 -1.80
CA PRO A 92 0.43 -22.13 -1.99
C PRO A 92 1.38 -21.94 -3.18
N VAL A 93 1.15 -20.89 -3.98
CA VAL A 93 2.00 -20.52 -5.13
C VAL A 93 3.36 -20.02 -4.63
N THR A 94 4.22 -20.96 -4.26
CA THR A 94 5.66 -20.74 -4.14
C THR A 94 6.26 -20.85 -5.53
N ALA A 95 7.15 -19.92 -5.89
CA ALA A 95 7.96 -20.09 -7.08
C ALA A 95 8.89 -21.28 -6.88
N GLY A 96 8.44 -22.45 -7.33
CA GLY A 96 9.15 -23.71 -7.33
C GLY A 96 8.71 -24.54 -8.54
N ASP A 97 9.58 -24.58 -9.53
CA ASP A 97 9.70 -25.62 -10.56
C ASP A 97 8.58 -25.81 -11.62
N GLY A 98 7.46 -25.08 -11.56
CA GLY A 98 6.34 -25.18 -12.53
C GLY A 98 6.24 -24.06 -13.60
N GLY A 99 6.86 -22.91 -13.39
CA GLY A 99 6.68 -21.74 -14.27
C GLY A 99 5.30 -21.09 -14.13
N TRP A 100 5.20 -19.84 -14.57
CA TRP A 100 3.94 -19.09 -14.57
C TRP A 100 3.14 -19.53 -15.80
N ASP A 101 1.89 -19.98 -15.65
CA ASP A 101 1.05 -20.39 -16.77
C ASP A 101 0.65 -19.18 -17.65
N VAL A 102 1.60 -18.67 -18.44
CA VAL A 102 1.48 -17.46 -19.27
C VAL A 102 0.43 -17.64 -20.34
N ASP A 103 0.26 -18.86 -20.87
CA ASP A 103 -0.73 -19.13 -21.90
C ASP A 103 -2.15 -19.00 -21.33
N LYS A 104 -2.39 -19.55 -20.13
CA LYS A 104 -3.67 -19.33 -19.42
C LYS A 104 -3.90 -17.87 -19.06
N ILE A 105 -2.84 -17.14 -18.65
CA ILE A 105 -2.92 -15.68 -18.40
C ILE A 105 -3.35 -14.95 -19.67
N ARG A 106 -2.68 -15.20 -20.79
CA ARG A 106 -2.98 -14.57 -22.07
C ARG A 106 -4.39 -14.90 -22.53
N ALA A 107 -4.81 -16.16 -22.39
CA ALA A 107 -6.16 -16.59 -22.74
C ALA A 107 -7.22 -15.93 -21.84
N THR A 108 -6.93 -15.75 -20.55
CA THR A 108 -7.80 -15.00 -19.61
C THR A 108 -7.90 -13.53 -20.02
N LEU A 109 -6.77 -12.87 -20.30
CA LEU A 109 -6.77 -11.47 -20.76
C LEU A 109 -7.57 -11.29 -22.06
N ALA A 110 -7.42 -12.21 -23.02
CA ALA A 110 -8.21 -12.20 -24.24
C ALA A 110 -9.71 -12.43 -23.96
N GLY A 111 -10.06 -13.35 -23.05
CA GLY A 111 -11.44 -13.57 -22.62
C GLY A 111 -12.07 -12.37 -21.91
N LEU A 112 -11.26 -11.56 -21.23
CA LEU A 112 -11.65 -10.28 -20.63
C LEU A 112 -11.70 -9.11 -21.64
N GLY A 113 -11.45 -9.35 -22.93
CA GLY A 113 -11.40 -8.29 -23.95
C GLY A 113 -10.17 -7.38 -23.84
N VAL A 114 -9.13 -7.78 -23.10
CA VAL A 114 -7.90 -7.01 -22.92
C VAL A 114 -6.93 -7.37 -24.03
N HIS A 115 -6.98 -6.59 -25.12
CA HIS A 115 -6.16 -6.81 -26.31
C HIS A 115 -4.99 -5.83 -26.45
N ASP A 116 -5.06 -4.68 -25.76
CA ASP A 116 -4.15 -3.54 -25.96
C ASP A 116 -2.89 -3.57 -25.09
N ALA A 117 -2.71 -4.62 -24.30
CA ALA A 117 -1.51 -4.74 -23.50
C ALA A 117 -0.37 -5.27 -24.43
N ASP A 118 0.90 -5.02 -24.05
CA ASP A 118 2.12 -5.54 -24.73
C ASP A 118 2.97 -6.53 -23.88
N GLY A 119 2.64 -6.72 -22.60
CA GLY A 119 3.13 -7.83 -21.79
C GLY A 119 2.47 -7.89 -20.41
N VAL A 120 3.00 -8.76 -19.56
CA VAL A 120 2.63 -8.83 -18.14
C VAL A 120 3.83 -8.72 -17.21
N VAL A 121 3.62 -8.10 -16.06
CA VAL A 121 4.45 -8.31 -14.86
C VAL A 121 3.68 -9.23 -13.92
N LEU A 122 4.37 -10.18 -13.31
CA LEU A 122 3.81 -11.21 -12.44
C LEU A 122 4.39 -11.08 -11.04
N GLN A 123 3.53 -11.25 -10.04
CA GLN A 123 3.91 -11.13 -8.63
C GLN A 123 3.26 -12.22 -7.78
N ALA A 124 4.03 -13.24 -7.41
CA ALA A 124 3.68 -14.17 -6.35
C ALA A 124 3.74 -13.48 -4.97
N ASN A 125 3.29 -14.19 -3.94
CA ASN A 125 3.09 -13.64 -2.60
C ASN A 125 2.14 -12.43 -2.59
N SER A 126 1.15 -12.46 -3.47
CA SER A 126 0.01 -11.55 -3.41
C SER A 126 -1.16 -12.26 -2.73
N ALA A 127 -2.09 -11.48 -2.17
CA ALA A 127 -3.30 -12.00 -1.58
C ALA A 127 -4.43 -10.96 -1.66
N THR A 128 -5.66 -11.44 -1.58
CA THR A 128 -6.84 -10.63 -1.32
C THR A 128 -7.33 -10.87 0.10
N VAL A 129 -8.01 -9.88 0.67
CA VAL A 129 -8.53 -9.91 2.04
C VAL A 129 -9.73 -8.98 2.14
N HIS A 130 -10.70 -9.32 2.98
CA HIS A 130 -11.81 -8.44 3.33
C HIS A 130 -11.37 -7.45 4.44
N PRO A 131 -11.03 -6.19 4.10
CA PRO A 131 -10.33 -5.29 5.02
C PRO A 131 -11.18 -4.91 6.24
N TYR A 132 -12.48 -4.68 6.05
CA TYR A 132 -13.39 -4.38 7.16
C TYR A 132 -13.44 -5.51 8.19
N ARG A 133 -13.55 -6.78 7.76
CA ARG A 133 -13.59 -7.92 8.67
C ARG A 133 -12.30 -8.10 9.44
N LEU A 134 -11.16 -7.93 8.77
CA LEU A 134 -9.85 -7.96 9.41
C LEU A 134 -9.74 -6.90 10.52
N VAL A 135 -10.07 -5.64 10.21
CA VAL A 135 -9.96 -4.53 11.18
C VAL A 135 -10.99 -4.67 12.31
N ALA A 136 -12.24 -5.03 11.99
CA ALA A 136 -13.28 -5.26 12.97
C ALA A 136 -12.89 -6.35 13.97
N TRP A 137 -12.39 -7.49 13.47
CA TRP A 137 -11.92 -8.58 14.33
C TRP A 137 -10.79 -8.13 15.26
N ILE A 138 -9.83 -7.33 14.77
CA ILE A 138 -8.74 -6.79 15.61
C ILE A 138 -9.32 -5.91 16.73
N LEU A 139 -10.23 -5.00 16.41
CA LEU A 139 -10.83 -4.10 17.39
C LEU A 139 -11.68 -4.85 18.43
N GLU A 140 -12.46 -5.84 18.00
CA GLU A 140 -13.25 -6.71 18.89
C GLU A 140 -12.35 -7.45 19.88
N ARG A 141 -11.25 -8.06 19.40
CA ARG A 141 -10.29 -8.74 20.27
C ARG A 141 -9.59 -7.79 21.24
N LEU A 142 -9.30 -6.55 20.83
CA LEU A 142 -8.73 -5.55 21.75
C LEU A 142 -9.72 -5.16 22.85
N LEU A 143 -10.99 -4.96 22.52
CA LEU A 143 -12.05 -4.63 23.48
C LEU A 143 -12.34 -5.78 24.45
N GLU A 144 -12.23 -7.04 24.00
CA GLU A 144 -12.43 -8.20 24.87
C GLU A 144 -11.25 -8.43 25.82
N ARG A 145 -10.02 -8.25 25.32
CA ARG A 145 -8.80 -8.49 26.10
C ARG A 145 -8.49 -7.37 27.08
N HIS A 146 -8.91 -6.15 26.75
CA HIS A 146 -8.60 -4.97 27.54
C HIS A 146 -9.91 -4.29 27.96
N GLY A 147 -10.09 -4.09 29.26
CA GLY A 147 -11.14 -3.20 29.76
C GLY A 147 -10.92 -1.75 29.31
N ALA A 148 -11.90 -0.88 29.57
CA ALA A 148 -11.86 0.51 29.13
C ALA A 148 -10.63 1.32 29.62
N ASP A 149 -10.01 0.91 30.74
CA ASP A 149 -8.77 1.53 31.25
C ASP A 149 -7.52 1.17 30.42
N GLY A 150 -7.57 0.07 29.66
CA GLY A 150 -6.47 -0.41 28.81
C GLY A 150 -6.66 -0.12 27.32
N PHE A 151 -7.89 -0.24 26.82
CA PHE A 151 -8.25 0.10 25.44
C PHE A 151 -9.68 0.64 25.39
N ALA A 152 -9.83 1.87 24.91
CA ALA A 152 -11.13 2.51 24.73
C ALA A 152 -11.33 2.90 23.27
N LEU A 153 -12.42 2.42 22.66
CA LEU A 153 -12.82 2.78 21.31
C LEU A 153 -13.92 3.84 21.35
N HIS A 154 -13.63 5.02 20.80
CA HIS A 154 -14.58 6.13 20.72
C HIS A 154 -14.99 6.37 19.26
N THR A 155 -16.10 5.77 18.83
CA THR A 155 -16.71 6.06 17.52
C THR A 155 -17.49 7.37 17.56
N HIS A 156 -17.82 7.94 16.39
CA HIS A 156 -18.53 9.22 16.25
C HIS A 156 -17.93 10.36 17.09
N THR A 157 -16.61 10.34 17.28
CA THR A 157 -15.86 11.29 18.10
C THR A 157 -14.78 11.93 17.22
N PRO A 158 -15.16 12.74 16.22
CA PRO A 158 -14.19 13.35 15.32
C PRO A 158 -13.33 14.31 16.13
N VAL A 159 -12.01 14.16 16.00
CA VAL A 159 -11.07 15.18 16.45
C VAL A 159 -11.14 16.32 15.44
N THR A 160 -11.51 17.51 15.89
CA THR A 160 -11.70 18.68 15.02
C THR A 160 -10.55 19.67 15.12
N ARG A 161 -9.69 19.52 16.13
CA ARG A 161 -8.50 20.35 16.31
C ARG A 161 -7.47 19.62 17.15
N LEU A 162 -6.22 19.74 16.75
CA LEU A 162 -5.06 19.32 17.52
C LEU A 162 -4.30 20.57 18.00
N SER A 163 -3.86 20.58 19.25
CA SER A 163 -3.07 21.69 19.78
C SER A 163 -2.12 21.23 20.89
N ARG A 164 -1.01 21.93 21.05
CA ARG A 164 -0.08 21.68 22.16
C ARG A 164 -0.46 22.56 23.35
N ARG A 165 -0.53 21.97 24.54
CA ARG A 165 -0.82 22.73 25.77
C ARG A 165 0.38 23.63 26.11
N GLY A 166 0.17 24.95 26.06
CA GLY A 166 1.21 25.93 26.41
C GLY A 166 1.59 25.87 27.90
N GLY A 167 2.88 26.07 28.21
CA GLY A 167 3.36 26.29 29.60
C GLY A 167 4.50 25.38 30.10
N GLY A 168 5.03 24.45 29.30
CA GLY A 168 6.25 23.72 29.62
C GLY A 168 7.49 24.41 29.06
N ALA A 169 8.56 24.54 29.86
CA ALA A 169 9.86 25.01 29.37
C ALA A 169 10.26 24.29 28.07
N PRO A 170 10.88 24.97 27.09
CA PRO A 170 11.39 24.33 25.88
C PRO A 170 12.24 23.12 26.29
N ALA A 171 12.02 22.00 25.62
CA ALA A 171 12.85 20.83 25.82
C ALA A 171 14.31 21.27 25.65
N ALA A 172 15.16 20.97 26.63
CA ALA A 172 16.59 21.15 26.48
C ALA A 172 17.00 20.46 25.17
N ALA A 173 17.83 21.13 24.37
CA ALA A 173 18.31 20.62 23.10
C ALA A 173 18.82 19.17 23.29
N GLY A 174 18.09 18.20 22.73
CA GLY A 174 18.39 16.78 22.83
C GLY A 174 17.42 15.89 23.63
N GLY A 175 16.30 16.40 24.16
CA GLY A 175 15.32 15.60 24.91
C GLY A 175 14.02 15.29 24.17
N TYR A 176 13.84 14.04 23.69
CA TYR A 176 12.54 13.52 23.24
C TYR A 176 11.62 13.27 24.45
N GLY A 177 11.06 14.33 25.05
CA GLY A 177 10.12 14.20 26.17
C GLY A 177 8.69 13.87 25.72
N GLY A 178 7.88 13.27 26.60
CA GLY A 178 6.44 13.09 26.38
C GLY A 178 5.75 14.42 26.06
N GLY A 179 4.90 14.42 25.02
CA GLY A 179 4.14 15.59 24.59
C GLY A 179 3.06 15.99 25.61
N ASN A 180 2.34 17.06 25.31
CA ASN A 180 1.13 17.43 26.05
C ASN A 180 0.15 17.98 25.02
N TRP A 181 -0.48 17.05 24.31
CA TRP A 181 -1.37 17.33 23.20
C TRP A 181 -2.82 17.33 23.67
N THR A 182 -3.58 18.30 23.19
CA THR A 182 -5.02 18.42 23.41
C THR A 182 -5.73 18.20 22.08
N LEU A 183 -6.59 17.19 22.05
CA LEU A 183 -7.44 16.82 20.93
C LEU A 183 -8.85 17.30 21.24
N ALA A 184 -9.31 18.32 20.52
CA ALA A 184 -10.66 18.84 20.69
C ALA A 184 -11.66 17.97 19.93
N THR A 185 -12.76 17.61 20.59
CA THR A 185 -13.86 16.86 19.98
C THR A 185 -15.19 17.50 20.38
N PRO A 186 -16.29 17.28 19.62
CA PRO A 186 -17.62 17.74 20.02
C PRO A 186 -18.10 17.19 21.38
N ARG A 187 -17.48 16.12 21.87
CA ARG A 187 -17.80 15.46 23.15
C ARG A 187 -16.92 15.94 24.31
N GLY A 188 -16.03 16.91 24.06
CA GLY A 188 -15.04 17.40 25.02
C GLY A 188 -13.61 17.14 24.56
N ASP A 189 -12.67 17.73 25.29
CA ASP A 189 -11.24 17.64 24.97
C ASP A 189 -10.61 16.39 25.58
N VAL A 190 -9.74 15.74 24.82
CA VAL A 190 -8.88 14.63 25.28
C VAL A 190 -7.44 15.13 25.36
N SER A 191 -6.76 14.85 26.48
CA SER A 191 -5.33 15.16 26.62
C SER A 191 -4.50 13.88 26.55
N ALA A 192 -3.41 13.90 25.79
CA ALA A 192 -2.53 12.75 25.63
C ALA A 192 -1.06 13.18 25.54
N GLU A 193 -0.17 12.37 26.13
CA GLU A 193 1.27 12.57 26.00
C GLU A 193 1.80 12.15 24.63
N ARG A 194 1.15 11.13 24.05
CA ARG A 194 1.50 10.56 22.75
C ARG A 194 0.24 10.49 21.89
N VAL A 195 0.33 10.99 20.68
CA VAL A 195 -0.75 11.00 19.69
C VAL A 195 -0.21 10.40 18.41
N LEU A 196 -0.90 9.37 17.89
CA LEU A 196 -0.64 8.81 16.58
C LEU A 196 -1.76 9.26 15.63
N LEU A 197 -1.41 10.01 14.60
CA LEU A 197 -2.32 10.34 13.50
C LEU A 197 -2.27 9.20 12.47
N ALA A 198 -3.38 8.47 12.36
CA ALA A 198 -3.59 7.43 11.35
C ALA A 198 -4.74 7.83 10.41
N THR A 199 -4.81 9.12 10.07
CA THR A 199 -5.92 9.78 9.35
C THR A 199 -5.81 9.73 7.83
N ASN A 200 -4.72 9.16 7.28
CA ASN A 200 -4.47 9.01 5.84
C ASN A 200 -4.77 10.30 5.04
N GLY A 201 -5.66 10.27 4.04
CA GLY A 201 -6.01 11.45 3.22
C GLY A 201 -6.67 12.59 3.99
N TYR A 202 -7.14 12.36 5.22
CA TYR A 202 -7.75 13.38 6.09
C TYR A 202 -6.73 14.11 6.98
N THR A 203 -5.44 13.82 6.83
CA THR A 203 -4.39 14.35 7.73
C THR A 203 -4.32 15.87 7.76
N SER A 204 -4.53 16.54 6.61
CA SER A 204 -4.50 18.00 6.51
C SER A 204 -5.59 18.70 7.33
N ALA A 205 -6.67 18.00 7.69
CA ALA A 205 -7.71 18.56 8.57
C ALA A 205 -7.19 18.80 10.00
N LEU A 206 -6.16 18.08 10.44
CA LEU A 206 -5.53 18.24 11.76
C LEU A 206 -4.15 18.88 11.70
N LEU A 207 -3.45 18.73 10.57
CA LEU A 207 -2.13 19.29 10.30
C LEU A 207 -2.16 20.01 8.93
N PRO A 208 -2.62 21.27 8.86
CA PRO A 208 -2.75 22.01 7.61
C PRO A 208 -1.46 22.06 6.77
N GLU A 209 -0.30 22.02 7.42
CA GLU A 209 1.02 22.01 6.77
C GLU A 209 1.29 20.73 5.93
N PHE A 210 0.43 19.71 6.04
CA PHE A 210 0.47 18.49 5.22
C PHE A 210 -0.42 18.56 3.96
N GLU A 211 -1.16 19.64 3.72
CA GLU A 211 -2.07 19.76 2.57
C GLU A 211 -1.39 19.46 1.22
N GLU A 212 -0.17 19.95 1.02
CA GLU A 212 0.62 19.69 -0.19
C GLU A 212 1.47 18.40 -0.13
N LEU A 213 1.54 17.75 1.03
CA LEU A 213 2.36 16.55 1.25
C LEU A 213 1.54 15.25 1.18
N ILE A 214 0.28 15.28 1.61
CA ILE A 214 -0.66 14.17 1.53
C ILE A 214 -1.98 14.72 0.99
N VAL A 215 -2.25 14.43 -0.28
CA VAL A 215 -3.43 14.93 -0.98
C VAL A 215 -4.55 13.88 -0.91
N PRO A 216 -5.78 14.24 -0.50
CA PRO A 216 -6.91 13.33 -0.56
C PRO A 216 -7.31 13.07 -2.01
N VAL A 217 -7.50 11.80 -2.37
CA VAL A 217 -8.01 11.40 -3.68
C VAL A 217 -9.15 10.42 -3.51
N ARG A 218 -10.35 10.78 -3.99
CA ARG A 218 -11.49 9.88 -3.99
C ARG A 218 -11.33 8.79 -5.04
N CYS A 219 -11.59 7.56 -4.61
CA CYS A 219 -11.55 6.37 -5.44
C CYS A 219 -12.86 5.63 -5.30
N GLN A 220 -13.23 4.87 -6.32
CA GLN A 220 -14.46 4.09 -6.32
C GLN A 220 -14.21 2.67 -6.80
N ALA A 221 -15.09 1.81 -6.31
CA ALA A 221 -15.16 0.42 -6.74
C ALA A 221 -16.63 0.02 -6.91
N ALA A 222 -16.81 -0.99 -7.75
CA ALA A 222 -18.10 -1.59 -8.04
C ALA A 222 -18.00 -3.11 -7.87
N ALA A 223 -19.08 -3.72 -7.40
CA ALA A 223 -19.20 -5.17 -7.28
C ALA A 223 -20.48 -5.67 -7.93
N ALA A 224 -20.37 -6.77 -8.66
CA ALA A 224 -21.48 -7.55 -9.18
C ALA A 224 -21.35 -9.02 -8.75
N PRO A 225 -22.45 -9.80 -8.68
CA PRO A 225 -22.37 -11.23 -8.44
C PRO A 225 -21.44 -11.95 -9.42
N ALA A 226 -20.66 -12.93 -8.96
CA ALA A 226 -19.84 -13.78 -9.80
C ALA A 226 -20.63 -14.94 -10.43
N THR A 227 -21.90 -15.17 -10.06
CA THR A 227 -22.76 -16.16 -10.72
C THR A 227 -23.08 -15.83 -12.17
N SER A 228 -22.84 -14.59 -12.58
CA SER A 228 -22.83 -14.17 -13.99
C SER A 228 -21.47 -14.40 -14.66
N SER A 229 -20.56 -15.17 -14.02
CA SER A 229 -19.22 -15.48 -14.55
C SER A 229 -19.31 -15.78 -16.04
N PRO A 230 -18.43 -15.17 -16.87
CA PRO A 230 -18.61 -15.23 -18.30
C PRO A 230 -18.70 -16.69 -18.73
N GLU A 231 -19.71 -17.02 -19.52
CA GLU A 231 -19.96 -18.39 -20.02
C GLU A 231 -18.76 -18.96 -20.82
N LYS A 232 -17.71 -18.17 -21.04
CA LYS A 232 -16.55 -18.48 -21.86
C LYS A 232 -15.30 -18.67 -20.97
N PRO A 233 -14.96 -19.93 -20.59
CA PRO A 233 -13.59 -20.26 -20.23
C PRO A 233 -12.62 -19.88 -21.37
N PRO A 234 -11.34 -19.58 -21.05
CA PRO A 234 -10.69 -19.80 -19.77
C PRO A 234 -10.52 -18.49 -18.98
N LEU A 235 -11.34 -18.28 -17.95
CA LEU A 235 -11.16 -17.17 -17.01
C LEU A 235 -10.69 -17.71 -15.67
N ASP A 236 -9.46 -17.40 -15.28
CA ASP A 236 -8.90 -17.77 -13.98
C ASP A 236 -8.91 -16.56 -13.05
N LEU A 237 -10.10 -16.21 -12.56
CA LEU A 237 -10.30 -15.06 -11.67
C LEU A 237 -10.21 -15.44 -10.19
N GLU A 238 -10.40 -16.72 -9.86
CA GLU A 238 -10.35 -17.20 -8.48
C GLU A 238 -8.91 -17.25 -7.94
N SER A 239 -7.91 -17.60 -8.75
CA SER A 239 -6.52 -17.68 -8.24
C SER A 239 -5.70 -16.41 -8.47
N ARG A 240 -6.32 -15.33 -8.98
CA ARG A 240 -5.59 -14.18 -9.54
C ARG A 240 -6.27 -12.85 -9.27
N MET A 241 -5.44 -11.82 -9.14
CA MET A 241 -5.87 -10.43 -9.18
C MET A 241 -5.25 -9.78 -10.42
N TYR A 242 -6.09 -9.17 -11.24
CA TYR A 242 -5.67 -8.46 -12.44
C TYR A 242 -5.60 -6.96 -12.17
N THR A 243 -4.54 -6.34 -12.67
CA THR A 243 -4.41 -4.88 -12.70
C THR A 243 -4.05 -4.49 -14.12
N PHE A 244 -4.84 -3.61 -14.70
CA PHE A 244 -4.70 -3.13 -16.07
C PHE A 244 -4.09 -1.74 -16.03
N LEU A 245 -2.86 -1.63 -16.54
CA LEU A 245 -2.23 -0.34 -16.80
C LEU A 245 -2.56 0.05 -18.24
N CYS A 246 -3.10 1.24 -18.48
CA CYS A 246 -3.42 1.67 -19.85
C CYS A 246 -2.26 2.40 -20.52
N GLY A 247 -2.23 2.37 -21.86
CA GLY A 247 -1.13 2.93 -22.67
C GLY A 247 -1.01 4.46 -22.56
N ASP A 248 -2.06 5.12 -22.10
CA ASP A 248 -2.03 6.55 -21.77
C ASP A 248 -1.33 6.85 -20.44
N GLY A 249 -0.98 5.84 -19.63
CA GLY A 249 -0.34 6.00 -18.32
C GLY A 249 -1.23 6.64 -17.26
N LYS A 250 -2.50 6.95 -17.58
CA LYS A 250 -3.44 7.68 -16.72
C LYS A 250 -4.40 6.76 -15.97
N ARG A 251 -4.45 5.48 -16.34
CA ARG A 251 -5.41 4.50 -15.81
C ARG A 251 -4.70 3.32 -15.19
N GLU A 252 -5.11 3.02 -13.97
CA GLU A 252 -4.83 1.78 -13.25
C GLU A 252 -6.18 1.23 -12.78
N GLU A 253 -6.63 0.17 -13.42
CA GLU A 253 -7.89 -0.48 -13.09
C GLU A 253 -7.61 -1.86 -12.50
N ARG A 254 -8.39 -2.29 -11.50
CA ARG A 254 -8.20 -3.59 -10.85
C ARG A 254 -9.45 -4.45 -10.99
N LEU A 255 -9.24 -5.75 -11.16
CA LEU A 255 -10.28 -6.77 -11.20
C LEU A 255 -9.86 -7.93 -10.29
N LEU A 256 -10.77 -8.35 -9.41
CA LEU A 256 -10.64 -9.59 -8.65
C LEU A 256 -12.00 -10.26 -8.46
N GLN A 257 -11.97 -11.56 -8.16
CA GLN A 257 -13.14 -12.31 -7.68
C GLN A 257 -12.94 -12.68 -6.21
N THR A 258 -13.95 -12.45 -5.38
CA THR A 258 -13.98 -12.88 -3.98
C THR A 258 -15.07 -13.92 -3.76
N GLY A 259 -14.91 -14.80 -2.76
CA GLY A 259 -15.96 -15.76 -2.36
C GLY A 259 -16.16 -16.96 -3.31
N GLY A 260 -15.25 -17.19 -4.26
CA GLY A 260 -15.28 -18.33 -5.19
C GLY A 260 -16.49 -18.33 -6.14
N ALA A 261 -16.87 -19.52 -6.61
CA ALA A 261 -18.03 -19.72 -7.47
C ALA A 261 -19.32 -19.25 -6.77
N GLY A 262 -19.90 -18.16 -7.29
CA GLY A 262 -21.08 -17.51 -6.72
C GLY A 262 -20.80 -16.37 -5.73
N GLY A 263 -19.54 -15.97 -5.58
CA GLY A 263 -19.13 -14.78 -4.82
C GLY A 263 -19.34 -13.48 -5.60
N GLN A 264 -18.36 -12.57 -5.58
CA GLN A 264 -18.46 -11.26 -6.24
C GLN A 264 -17.28 -10.98 -7.17
N LEU A 265 -17.57 -10.35 -8.30
CA LEU A 265 -16.58 -9.70 -9.14
C LEU A 265 -16.48 -8.24 -8.73
N ILE A 266 -15.27 -7.79 -8.39
CA ILE A 266 -15.00 -6.43 -7.94
C ILE A 266 -14.08 -5.76 -8.93
N VAL A 267 -14.50 -4.59 -9.40
CA VAL A 267 -13.65 -3.66 -10.17
C VAL A 267 -13.39 -2.40 -9.36
N ALA A 268 -12.18 -1.86 -9.47
CA ALA A 268 -11.81 -0.60 -8.82
C ALA A 268 -10.94 0.25 -9.74
N GLY A 269 -11.17 1.57 -9.72
CA GLY A 269 -10.39 2.55 -10.48
C GLY A 269 -11.27 3.67 -11.03
N GLY A 270 -11.20 3.97 -12.33
CA GLY A 270 -12.00 5.01 -12.97
C GLY A 270 -11.61 6.45 -12.63
N LYS A 271 -10.41 6.67 -12.04
CA LYS A 271 -9.92 8.01 -11.66
C LYS A 271 -9.93 8.98 -12.84
N HIS A 272 -9.50 8.53 -14.02
CA HIS A 272 -9.45 9.33 -15.24
C HIS A 272 -10.80 9.87 -15.75
N VAL A 273 -11.93 9.29 -15.32
CA VAL A 273 -13.26 9.83 -15.64
C VAL A 273 -13.89 10.63 -14.50
N ALA A 274 -13.32 10.59 -13.31
CA ALA A 274 -13.75 11.42 -12.19
C ALA A 274 -13.44 12.90 -12.46
N ALA A 275 -14.25 13.80 -11.91
CA ALA A 275 -13.93 15.22 -11.89
C ALA A 275 -12.57 15.44 -11.21
N ASP A 276 -11.66 16.15 -11.88
CA ASP A 276 -10.29 16.44 -11.41
C ASP A 276 -9.54 15.19 -10.88
N PHE A 277 -9.79 14.02 -11.48
CA PHE A 277 -9.25 12.74 -11.05
C PHE A 277 -9.62 12.31 -9.61
N GLY A 278 -10.62 12.97 -9.00
CA GLY A 278 -10.98 12.82 -7.58
C GLY A 278 -10.03 13.52 -6.63
N VAL A 279 -9.07 14.32 -7.13
CA VAL A 279 -8.07 15.04 -6.34
C VAL A 279 -8.75 16.12 -5.50
N GLY A 280 -8.36 16.25 -4.23
CA GLY A 280 -8.93 17.21 -3.31
C GLY A 280 -10.34 16.84 -2.83
N VAL A 281 -10.89 15.69 -3.25
CA VAL A 281 -12.20 15.22 -2.77
C VAL A 281 -12.02 14.37 -1.51
N TRP A 282 -12.66 14.79 -0.42
CA TRP A 282 -12.59 14.13 0.89
C TRP A 282 -13.93 13.52 1.33
N ARG A 283 -14.98 13.56 0.50
CA ARG A 283 -16.26 12.92 0.82
C ARG A 283 -16.36 11.55 0.19
N ASP A 284 -16.40 10.51 1.02
CA ASP A 284 -16.61 9.11 0.65
C ASP A 284 -18.03 8.59 0.96
N ASP A 285 -18.89 9.44 1.54
CA ASP A 285 -20.31 9.14 1.73
C ASP A 285 -21.14 9.23 0.44
N VAL A 286 -20.49 9.63 -0.67
CA VAL A 286 -21.10 9.76 -1.99
C VAL A 286 -20.16 9.24 -3.07
N THR A 287 -20.77 8.60 -4.06
CA THR A 287 -20.15 8.13 -5.31
C THR A 287 -20.42 9.14 -6.44
N GLU A 288 -19.55 9.13 -7.45
CA GLU A 288 -19.65 9.96 -8.63
C GLU A 288 -20.33 9.19 -9.77
N PRO A 289 -21.49 9.66 -10.30
CA PRO A 289 -22.24 8.93 -11.32
C PRO A 289 -21.48 8.66 -12.63
N ARG A 290 -20.47 9.49 -12.95
CA ARG A 290 -19.63 9.25 -14.13
C ARG A 290 -18.69 8.06 -13.93
N VAL A 291 -18.15 7.91 -12.72
CA VAL A 291 -17.29 6.79 -12.35
C VAL A 291 -18.13 5.52 -12.17
N GLU A 292 -19.32 5.61 -11.58
CA GLU A 292 -20.26 4.48 -11.46
C GLU A 292 -20.57 3.85 -12.83
N ARG A 293 -21.01 4.66 -13.81
CA ARG A 293 -21.30 4.18 -15.17
C ARG A 293 -20.08 3.57 -15.86
N TYR A 294 -18.89 4.11 -15.59
CA TYR A 294 -17.66 3.57 -16.15
C TYR A 294 -17.35 2.18 -15.58
N LEU A 295 -17.43 2.02 -14.25
CA LEU A 295 -17.19 0.74 -13.58
C LEU A 295 -18.27 -0.30 -13.91
N GLU A 296 -19.53 0.13 -14.05
CA GLU A 296 -20.62 -0.70 -14.59
C GLU A 296 -20.30 -1.19 -16.01
N GLY A 297 -19.87 -0.30 -16.90
CA GLY A 297 -19.45 -0.66 -18.25
C GLY A 297 -18.27 -1.65 -18.27
N MET A 298 -17.33 -1.53 -17.34
CA MET A 298 -16.25 -2.51 -17.18
C MET A 298 -16.79 -3.88 -16.74
N LEU A 299 -17.67 -3.92 -15.74
CA LEU A 299 -18.31 -5.16 -15.29
C LEU A 299 -19.12 -5.79 -16.43
N GLU A 300 -19.91 -5.00 -17.15
CA GLU A 300 -20.66 -5.47 -18.33
C GLU A 300 -19.74 -6.00 -19.42
N GLY A 301 -18.61 -5.35 -19.69
CA GLY A 301 -17.63 -5.82 -20.66
C GLY A 301 -17.03 -7.16 -20.28
N PHE A 302 -16.63 -7.31 -19.01
CA PHE A 302 -16.10 -8.58 -18.51
C PHE A 302 -17.16 -9.68 -18.47
N LEU A 303 -18.40 -9.35 -18.16
CA LEU A 303 -19.51 -10.32 -18.06
C LEU A 303 -20.16 -10.68 -19.41
N GLY A 304 -20.09 -9.79 -20.42
CA GLY A 304 -20.93 -9.84 -21.61
C GLY A 304 -20.26 -10.28 -22.92
N GLY A 305 -18.94 -10.12 -23.09
CA GLY A 305 -18.26 -10.39 -24.38
C GLY A 305 -18.77 -9.57 -25.59
N GLU A 306 -18.10 -9.67 -26.74
CA GLU A 306 -18.36 -8.85 -27.95
C GLU A 306 -19.72 -9.10 -28.65
N GLU A 307 -20.53 -10.08 -28.24
CA GLU A 307 -21.74 -10.53 -28.98
C GLU A 307 -23.05 -9.79 -28.60
N ARG A 308 -22.97 -8.57 -28.07
CA ARG A 308 -24.17 -7.75 -27.79
C ARG A 308 -24.62 -6.84 -28.93
N ASN A 309 -23.93 -6.82 -30.07
CA ASN A 309 -24.27 -5.96 -31.21
C ASN A 309 -25.37 -6.49 -32.16
N GLY A 310 -26.17 -7.51 -31.79
CA GLY A 310 -27.08 -8.14 -32.76
C GLY A 310 -28.32 -8.90 -32.30
N GLY A 311 -28.80 -8.79 -31.06
CA GLY A 311 -29.99 -9.54 -30.64
C GLY A 311 -30.85 -8.84 -29.59
N ASP A 312 -32.17 -8.92 -29.76
CA ASP A 312 -33.26 -8.36 -28.92
C ASP A 312 -33.35 -9.00 -27.51
N GLY A 313 -32.26 -9.53 -26.97
CA GLY A 313 -32.19 -10.12 -25.63
C GLY A 313 -32.08 -9.04 -24.56
N ARG A 314 -33.16 -8.83 -23.81
CA ARG A 314 -33.19 -7.95 -22.65
C ARG A 314 -32.11 -8.39 -21.66
N ALA A 315 -31.11 -7.54 -21.43
CA ALA A 315 -30.05 -7.78 -20.45
C ALA A 315 -30.66 -8.22 -19.12
N GLU A 316 -30.21 -9.34 -18.55
CA GLU A 316 -30.42 -9.58 -17.12
C GLU A 316 -29.71 -8.45 -16.38
N THR A 317 -30.48 -7.53 -15.82
CA THR A 317 -29.96 -6.47 -14.96
C THR A 317 -29.58 -7.11 -13.63
N PHE A 318 -28.29 -7.27 -13.40
CA PHE A 318 -27.76 -7.65 -12.10
C PHE A 318 -27.62 -6.42 -11.20
N GLU A 319 -27.76 -6.62 -9.89
CA GLU A 319 -27.52 -5.56 -8.90
C GLU A 319 -26.02 -5.26 -8.86
N VAL A 320 -25.64 -4.04 -9.24
CA VAL A 320 -24.28 -3.52 -9.07
C VAL A 320 -24.26 -2.65 -7.82
N ARG A 321 -23.29 -2.93 -6.93
CA ARG A 321 -23.06 -2.12 -5.72
C ARG A 321 -21.84 -1.25 -5.93
N HIS A 322 -21.94 0.01 -5.53
CA HIS A 322 -20.86 0.98 -5.59
C HIS A 322 -20.46 1.45 -4.20
N TRP A 323 -19.19 1.76 -4.03
CA TRP A 323 -18.71 2.48 -2.86
C TRP A 323 -17.54 3.40 -3.23
N ALA A 324 -17.33 4.42 -2.41
CA ALA A 324 -16.20 5.32 -2.49
C ALA A 324 -15.27 5.14 -1.28
N GLY A 325 -14.02 5.59 -1.43
CA GLY A 325 -13.05 5.72 -0.35
C GLY A 325 -12.06 6.83 -0.64
N ILE A 326 -11.47 7.40 0.40
CA ILE A 326 -10.46 8.46 0.27
C ILE A 326 -9.06 7.91 0.51
N GLU A 327 -8.22 8.06 -0.49
CA GLU A 327 -6.80 7.73 -0.43
C GLU A 327 -6.00 8.96 0.00
N GLY A 328 -4.93 8.75 0.76
CA GLY A 328 -3.91 9.78 1.01
C GLY A 328 -2.76 9.57 0.05
N TYR A 329 -2.69 10.37 -1.01
CA TYR A 329 -1.56 10.40 -1.92
C TYR A 329 -0.44 11.23 -1.31
N ALA A 330 0.57 10.55 -0.76
CA ALA A 330 1.81 11.22 -0.44
C ALA A 330 2.47 11.71 -1.74
N ARG A 331 3.00 12.94 -1.73
CA ARG A 331 3.61 13.56 -2.92
C ARG A 331 4.77 12.76 -3.51
N ASP A 332 5.50 12.04 -2.65
CA ASP A 332 6.59 11.13 -3.02
C ASP A 332 6.16 9.65 -3.09
N TYR A 333 4.84 9.37 -3.08
CA TYR A 333 4.22 8.03 -3.13
C TYR A 333 4.61 7.07 -2.01
N ASN A 334 5.32 7.57 -0.99
CA ASN A 334 5.74 6.79 0.16
C ASN A 334 4.92 7.17 1.39
N PRO A 335 4.52 6.24 2.27
CA PRO A 335 3.84 6.60 3.51
C PRO A 335 4.75 7.43 4.43
N TRP A 336 4.14 8.34 5.19
CA TRP A 336 4.75 9.11 6.26
C TRP A 336 4.64 8.35 7.57
N VAL A 337 5.79 7.95 8.14
CA VAL A 337 5.88 7.12 9.35
C VAL A 337 6.82 7.77 10.37
N GLY A 338 6.42 7.82 11.64
CA GLY A 338 7.28 8.30 12.73
C GLY A 338 6.85 9.66 13.29
N ALA A 339 7.74 10.31 14.06
CA ALA A 339 7.48 11.61 14.65
C ALA A 339 7.17 12.68 13.59
N VAL A 340 6.19 13.54 13.86
CA VAL A 340 5.86 14.67 12.97
C VAL A 340 6.91 15.78 13.14
N PRO A 341 7.56 16.24 12.06
CA PRO A 341 8.53 17.34 12.14
C PRO A 341 7.91 18.63 12.68
N GLU A 342 8.63 19.37 13.53
CA GLU A 342 8.16 20.66 14.07
C GLU A 342 7.82 21.67 12.95
N ALA A 343 8.55 21.63 11.83
CA ALA A 343 8.30 22.46 10.64
C ALA A 343 6.98 22.15 9.91
N ARG A 344 6.22 21.14 10.37
CA ARG A 344 4.92 20.72 9.83
C ARG A 344 3.86 20.57 10.93
N GLY A 345 3.92 21.43 11.94
CA GLY A 345 2.96 21.42 13.06
C GLY A 345 3.20 20.31 14.08
N GLY A 346 4.35 19.61 13.97
CA GLY A 346 4.73 18.51 14.83
C GLY A 346 5.38 18.90 16.16
N GLY A 347 6.06 17.93 16.77
CA GLY A 347 6.77 18.10 18.03
C GLY A 347 6.72 16.86 18.92
N PRO A 348 7.37 16.91 20.10
CA PRO A 348 7.48 15.75 20.97
C PRO A 348 6.11 15.13 21.30
N GLY A 349 5.99 13.83 21.10
CA GLY A 349 4.76 13.07 21.35
C GLY A 349 3.75 13.04 20.19
N LEU A 350 3.98 13.73 19.06
CA LEU A 350 3.12 13.60 17.89
C LEU A 350 3.77 12.73 16.82
N PHE A 351 3.04 11.71 16.37
CA PHE A 351 3.48 10.74 15.39
C PHE A 351 2.45 10.64 14.25
N LEU A 352 2.91 10.23 13.08
CA LEU A 352 2.09 10.06 11.88
C LEU A 352 2.34 8.67 11.27
N CYS A 353 1.27 8.10 10.72
CA CYS A 353 1.28 6.88 9.93
C CYS A 353 0.19 7.00 8.84
N ALA A 354 0.52 7.63 7.71
CA ALA A 354 -0.45 8.07 6.69
C ALA A 354 0.17 8.20 5.30
N GLY A 355 -0.64 8.45 4.27
CA GLY A 355 -0.14 8.77 2.92
C GLY A 355 0.25 7.53 2.11
N TYR A 356 -0.53 6.46 2.23
CA TYR A 356 -0.17 5.15 1.68
C TYR A 356 -0.29 5.02 0.15
N ALA A 357 -0.84 6.01 -0.57
CA ALA A 357 -0.92 6.05 -2.04
C ALA A 357 -1.26 4.68 -2.69
N LEU A 358 -2.47 4.14 -2.42
CA LEU A 358 -2.96 2.82 -2.87
C LEU A 358 -2.34 1.56 -2.23
N ASN A 359 -1.33 1.69 -1.36
CA ASN A 359 -0.56 0.56 -0.82
C ASN A 359 -0.83 0.26 0.67
N GLY A 360 -1.95 0.77 1.21
CA GLY A 360 -2.26 0.71 2.64
C GLY A 360 -2.28 -0.70 3.21
N LEU A 361 -2.99 -1.63 2.57
CA LEU A 361 -3.09 -3.02 3.07
C LEU A 361 -1.74 -3.73 3.14
N SER A 362 -0.84 -3.46 2.20
CA SER A 362 0.45 -4.13 2.12
C SER A 362 1.52 -3.45 2.97
N MET A 363 1.43 -2.15 3.25
CA MET A 363 2.48 -1.42 4.01
C MET A 363 2.11 -1.15 5.47
N ALA A 364 0.82 -0.96 5.79
CA ALA A 364 0.39 -0.53 7.12
C ALA A 364 0.86 -1.42 8.27
N PRO A 365 0.92 -2.76 8.18
CA PRO A 365 1.40 -3.60 9.28
C PRO A 365 2.83 -3.26 9.73
N MET A 366 3.77 -3.15 8.79
CA MET A 366 5.17 -2.81 9.10
C MET A 366 5.33 -1.33 9.48
N CYS A 367 4.61 -0.41 8.82
CA CYS A 367 4.60 1.01 9.21
C CYS A 367 4.08 1.20 10.64
N ALA A 368 3.00 0.50 11.01
CA ALA A 368 2.43 0.52 12.36
C ALA A 368 3.41 -0.04 13.40
N LYS A 369 4.03 -1.20 13.11
CA LYS A 369 5.06 -1.79 13.98
C LYS A 369 6.21 -0.80 14.23
N ARG A 370 6.70 -0.16 13.16
CA ARG A 370 7.79 0.81 13.22
C ARG A 370 7.44 2.06 14.03
N VAL A 371 6.26 2.67 13.82
CA VAL A 371 5.89 3.88 14.56
C VAL A 371 5.62 3.58 16.03
N VAL A 372 5.00 2.44 16.35
CA VAL A 372 4.74 2.02 17.75
C VAL A 372 6.03 1.77 18.52
N GLN A 373 7.05 1.18 17.87
CA GLN A 373 8.37 1.01 18.47
C GLN A 373 9.02 2.37 18.81
N GLU A 374 8.91 3.35 17.91
CA GLU A 374 9.41 4.71 18.15
C GLU A 374 8.65 5.40 19.30
N MET A 375 7.33 5.27 19.31
CA MET A 375 6.48 5.77 20.40
C MET A 375 6.87 5.15 21.75
N ALA A 376 7.15 3.85 21.80
CA ALA A 376 7.50 3.13 23.03
C ALA A 376 8.88 3.52 23.59
N THR A 377 9.84 3.79 22.70
CA THR A 377 11.24 4.11 23.04
C THR A 377 11.48 5.60 23.32
N THR A 378 10.53 6.47 22.96
CA THR A 378 10.56 7.91 23.26
C THR A 378 10.30 8.17 24.75
N PRO A 379 11.24 8.76 25.53
CA PRO A 379 11.05 9.03 26.97
C PRO A 379 9.80 9.86 27.29
N THR A 380 8.97 9.42 28.26
CA THR A 380 7.88 10.25 28.80
C THR A 380 8.39 11.18 29.90
N ARG A 381 7.73 12.33 30.08
CA ARG A 381 8.18 13.40 30.98
C ARG A 381 7.76 13.14 32.43
N THR A 382 8.06 11.97 32.99
CA THR A 382 7.82 11.64 34.42
C THR A 382 8.57 10.38 34.86
N THR A 383 9.84 10.55 35.22
CA THR A 383 10.40 9.92 36.43
C THR A 383 11.23 10.99 37.13
N THR A 384 10.55 11.82 37.91
CA THR A 384 11.22 12.56 38.99
C THR A 384 11.86 11.51 39.90
N ALA A 385 13.19 11.52 39.95
CA ALA A 385 13.96 10.87 40.99
C ALA A 385 13.64 11.54 42.33
N GLY A 386 12.50 11.17 42.91
CA GLY A 386 12.13 11.46 44.27
C GLY A 386 12.47 10.24 45.11
N SER A 387 13.37 10.45 46.06
CA SER A 387 13.65 9.51 47.13
C SER A 387 12.38 9.20 47.92
N ASP A 388 11.81 8.02 47.73
CA ASP A 388 11.17 7.29 48.81
C ASP A 388 11.44 5.81 48.60
N ARG A 389 12.23 5.26 49.53
CA ARG A 389 12.38 3.83 49.71
C ARG A 389 11.11 3.33 50.41
N ASP A 390 10.75 2.10 50.09
CA ASP A 390 9.73 1.29 50.75
C ASP A 390 8.30 1.46 50.21
N HIS A 391 8.00 0.76 49.12
CA HIS A 391 7.09 -0.39 49.15
C HIS A 391 7.14 -1.16 47.83
N VAL A 392 7.29 -2.48 47.93
CA VAL A 392 7.37 -3.43 46.82
C VAL A 392 5.97 -3.99 46.56
N ASP A 393 5.56 -3.99 45.28
CA ASP A 393 4.67 -4.99 44.65
C ASP A 393 5.16 -5.13 43.20
N VAL A 394 6.11 -6.04 42.93
CA VAL A 394 5.93 -7.37 42.32
C VAL A 394 4.96 -7.36 41.12
N ASP A 395 5.51 -7.16 39.92
CA ASP A 395 5.51 -8.15 38.80
C ASP A 395 5.70 -7.44 37.44
N ARG A 396 6.93 -6.96 37.19
CA ARG A 396 7.38 -6.49 35.87
C ARG A 396 8.89 -6.64 35.78
N ASN A 397 9.36 -7.87 35.62
CA ASN A 397 10.71 -8.15 35.13
C ASN A 397 10.75 -9.58 34.64
N ASP A 398 10.55 -9.75 33.34
CA ASP A 398 11.19 -10.82 32.56
C ASP A 398 11.10 -10.46 31.08
N GLU A 399 11.86 -9.45 30.66
CA GLU A 399 12.46 -9.53 29.33
C GLU A 399 13.96 -9.25 29.44
N PRO A 400 14.83 -10.15 28.95
CA PRO A 400 16.27 -9.97 29.03
C PRO A 400 16.72 -8.74 28.23
N LEU A 401 17.75 -8.04 28.72
CA LEU A 401 18.37 -6.87 28.08
C LEU A 401 18.71 -7.12 26.58
N GLY A 402 18.99 -8.37 26.19
CA GLY A 402 19.20 -8.75 24.79
C GLY A 402 17.99 -8.62 23.87
N ALA A 403 16.75 -8.65 24.40
CA ALA A 403 15.54 -8.41 23.62
C ALA A 403 15.37 -6.92 23.24
N ARG A 404 15.84 -6.01 24.10
CA ARG A 404 15.86 -4.56 23.83
C ARG A 404 16.92 -4.18 22.79
N ASP A 405 18.06 -4.85 22.80
CA ASP A 405 19.10 -4.67 21.77
C ASP A 405 18.71 -5.35 20.45
N ALA A 406 18.07 -6.53 20.47
CA ALA A 406 17.51 -7.15 19.25
C ALA A 406 16.32 -6.36 18.65
N ALA A 407 15.54 -5.66 19.49
CA ALA A 407 14.50 -4.74 19.03
C ALA A 407 15.09 -3.47 18.40
N ARG A 408 16.26 -3.01 18.89
CA ARG A 408 17.06 -1.94 18.26
C ARG A 408 17.68 -2.37 16.94
N ASP A 409 18.24 -3.58 16.85
CA ASP A 409 18.86 -4.11 15.63
C ASP A 409 17.86 -4.30 14.46
N LYS A 410 16.56 -4.38 14.74
CA LYS A 410 15.50 -4.42 13.70
C LYS A 410 15.04 -3.03 13.23
N ILE A 411 15.42 -1.94 13.91
CA ILE A 411 15.09 -0.57 13.49
C ILE A 411 15.90 -0.17 12.25
N ASP A 412 17.09 -0.75 12.07
CA ASP A 412 18.04 -0.39 11.00
C ASP A 412 17.66 -0.90 9.60
N LEU A 413 16.60 -1.70 9.48
CA LEU A 413 16.10 -2.23 8.18
C LEU A 413 14.84 -1.53 7.66
N PHE A 414 14.28 -0.57 8.42
CA PHE A 414 13.13 0.19 7.93
C PHE A 414 13.58 1.22 6.88
N PRO A 415 12.97 1.27 5.68
CA PRO A 415 13.44 2.15 4.62
C PRO A 415 13.38 3.62 5.05
N SER A 416 14.53 4.29 5.06
CA SER A 416 14.66 5.67 5.57
C SER A 416 13.76 6.67 4.86
N LYS A 417 13.45 6.44 3.57
CA LYS A 417 12.52 7.26 2.79
C LYS A 417 11.07 7.22 3.25
N LEU A 418 10.69 6.25 4.08
CA LEU A 418 9.37 6.18 4.71
C LEU A 418 9.31 6.99 6.01
N MET A 419 10.46 7.38 6.56
CA MET A 419 10.54 8.12 7.81
C MET A 419 10.14 9.58 7.61
N SER A 420 9.43 10.14 8.58
CA SER A 420 9.00 11.54 8.60
C SER A 420 10.16 12.46 9.03
N THR A 421 11.11 12.71 8.13
CA THR A 421 12.29 13.56 8.40
C THR A 421 12.19 14.94 7.75
N ALA A 422 12.99 15.90 8.22
CA ALA A 422 13.08 17.22 7.60
C ALA A 422 13.65 17.15 6.16
N GLU A 423 14.66 16.31 5.93
CA GLU A 423 15.22 16.05 4.59
C GLU A 423 14.17 15.50 3.63
N ARG A 424 13.31 14.59 4.10
CA ARG A 424 12.22 14.06 3.28
C ARG A 424 11.23 15.13 2.85
N ILE A 425 10.95 16.11 3.70
CA ILE A 425 10.09 17.23 3.32
C ILE A 425 10.66 17.95 2.10
N GLU A 426 11.97 18.19 2.05
CA GLU A 426 12.61 18.84 0.90
C GLU A 426 12.48 17.97 -0.36
N ILE A 427 12.76 16.66 -0.26
CA ILE A 427 12.64 15.71 -1.37
C ILE A 427 11.21 15.61 -1.90
N ALA A 428 10.22 15.57 -1.00
CA ALA A 428 8.80 15.51 -1.38
C ALA A 428 8.34 16.79 -2.09
N MET A 429 8.96 17.92 -1.78
CA MET A 429 8.67 19.22 -2.38
C MET A 429 9.48 19.48 -3.66
N GLU A 430 10.49 18.66 -3.97
CA GLU A 430 11.39 18.84 -5.11
C GLU A 430 10.76 18.33 -6.43
N ASP A 431 10.53 19.29 -7.35
CA ASP A 431 10.12 19.17 -8.75
C ASP A 431 9.24 17.94 -9.07
N TRP A 432 7.95 18.09 -8.74
CA TRP A 432 6.87 17.29 -9.32
C TRP A 432 5.98 18.20 -10.18
N PRO A 433 5.69 17.84 -11.44
CA PRO A 433 4.79 18.62 -12.28
C PRO A 433 3.40 18.66 -11.64
N ASP A 434 2.77 19.83 -11.61
CA ASP A 434 1.39 19.96 -11.11
C ASP A 434 0.39 19.19 -11.98
N VAL A 435 -0.81 18.97 -11.47
CA VAL A 435 -1.88 18.21 -12.16
C VAL A 435 -2.18 18.80 -13.54
N GLN A 436 -2.15 20.14 -13.66
CA GLN A 436 -2.38 20.84 -14.91
C GLN A 436 -1.28 20.52 -15.95
N THR A 437 -0.02 20.49 -15.52
CA THR A 437 1.13 20.10 -16.34
C THR A 437 1.05 18.64 -16.77
N MET A 438 0.59 17.76 -15.88
CA MET A 438 0.36 16.34 -16.21
C MET A 438 -0.80 16.14 -17.21
N GLU A 439 -1.82 17.00 -17.17
CA GLU A 439 -2.91 17.01 -18.14
C GLU A 439 -2.48 17.53 -19.51
N GLU A 440 -1.76 18.67 -19.53
CA GLU A 440 -1.30 19.37 -20.74
C GLU A 440 -0.23 18.59 -21.51
N GLU A 441 0.75 18.02 -20.82
CA GLU A 441 1.88 17.30 -21.44
C GLU A 441 1.60 15.81 -21.67
N GLY A 442 0.50 15.28 -21.14
CA GLY A 442 -0.01 13.95 -21.44
C GLY A 442 0.87 12.78 -20.98
N VAL A 443 0.87 11.70 -21.75
CA VAL A 443 1.49 10.40 -21.43
C VAL A 443 2.98 10.53 -21.10
N GLU A 444 3.69 11.46 -21.76
CA GLU A 444 5.12 11.66 -21.59
C GLU A 444 5.47 12.13 -20.16
N THR A 445 4.64 13.00 -19.58
CA THR A 445 4.86 13.53 -18.23
C THR A 445 4.43 12.54 -17.16
N TYR A 446 3.42 11.72 -17.43
CA TYR A 446 3.11 10.54 -16.60
C TYR A 446 4.23 9.50 -16.64
N ILE A 447 4.82 9.24 -17.81
CA ILE A 447 5.99 8.35 -17.94
C ILE A 447 7.17 8.96 -17.19
N LYS A 448 7.48 10.25 -17.36
CA LYS A 448 8.57 10.92 -16.62
C LYS A 448 8.34 10.95 -15.12
N ALA A 449 7.10 11.11 -14.67
CA ALA A 449 6.69 11.02 -13.27
C ALA A 449 6.90 9.59 -12.74
N GLY A 450 6.36 8.57 -13.42
CA GLY A 450 6.52 7.16 -13.04
C GLY A 450 7.98 6.69 -13.11
N VAL A 451 8.72 7.10 -14.14
CA VAL A 451 10.16 6.87 -14.29
C VAL A 451 10.94 7.64 -13.23
N GLY A 452 10.54 8.87 -12.92
CA GLY A 452 11.06 9.68 -11.82
C GLY A 452 10.88 8.98 -10.47
N GLN A 453 9.73 8.36 -10.23
CA GLN A 453 9.48 7.55 -9.03
C GLN A 453 10.36 6.28 -9.02
N MET A 454 10.44 5.56 -10.14
CA MET A 454 11.31 4.39 -10.26
C MET A 454 12.80 4.74 -10.08
N ILE A 455 13.24 5.91 -10.56
CA ILE A 455 14.62 6.40 -10.46
C ILE A 455 14.90 6.97 -9.06
N LYS A 456 14.03 7.82 -8.49
CA LYS A 456 14.11 8.30 -7.09
C LYS A 456 14.04 7.12 -6.11
N GLY A 457 13.42 6.02 -6.51
CA GLY A 457 13.45 4.73 -5.82
C GLY A 457 14.81 4.02 -5.85
N ARG A 458 15.65 4.20 -6.87
CA ARG A 458 16.94 3.50 -6.97
C ARG A 458 17.95 4.05 -5.96
N ASN A 459 17.97 3.47 -4.76
CA ASN A 459 19.12 3.57 -3.88
C ASN A 459 20.26 2.72 -4.46
N PRO A 460 21.51 3.22 -4.56
CA PRO A 460 22.64 2.34 -4.78
C PRO A 460 22.65 1.28 -3.67
N VAL A 461 22.83 0.01 -4.04
CA VAL A 461 22.92 -1.08 -3.07
C VAL A 461 24.07 -0.75 -2.10
N PRO A 462 23.83 -0.63 -0.78
CA PRO A 462 24.87 -0.29 0.17
C PRO A 462 26.02 -1.30 0.08
N THR A 463 27.23 -0.79 -0.08
CA THR A 463 28.42 -1.62 -0.25
C THR A 463 28.81 -2.38 1.02
N ASP A 464 28.28 -2.00 2.19
CA ASP A 464 28.68 -2.47 3.52
C ASP A 464 27.57 -3.19 4.33
N SER A 465 26.37 -3.38 3.78
CA SER A 465 25.41 -4.30 4.40
C SER A 465 25.95 -5.73 4.25
N LYS A 466 26.29 -6.37 5.37
CA LYS A 466 26.73 -7.77 5.41
C LYS A 466 25.63 -8.66 4.82
N LEU A 467 25.74 -8.96 3.53
CA LEU A 467 25.01 -10.03 2.87
C LEU A 467 25.38 -11.36 3.56
N PRO A 468 24.43 -12.31 3.70
CA PRO A 468 24.75 -13.68 4.08
C PRO A 468 25.87 -14.21 3.18
N SER A 469 26.86 -14.88 3.79
CA SER A 469 28.17 -15.17 3.22
C SER A 469 28.16 -15.73 1.79
N GLY A 470 28.78 -15.04 0.82
CA GLY A 470 29.06 -15.64 -0.50
C GLY A 470 29.46 -14.72 -1.68
N SER A 471 29.27 -13.41 -1.63
CA SER A 471 29.36 -12.56 -2.84
C SER A 471 30.52 -11.55 -2.83
N ARG A 472 31.30 -11.51 -3.92
CA ARG A 472 32.36 -10.50 -4.17
C ARG A 472 31.81 -9.27 -4.91
N ARG A 473 32.34 -8.09 -4.57
CA ARG A 473 32.04 -6.76 -5.14
C ARG A 473 32.46 -6.60 -6.61
N PHE A 474 31.77 -5.72 -7.32
CA PHE A 474 32.28 -5.01 -8.51
C PHE A 474 32.24 -3.50 -8.28
N GLU A 475 33.29 -2.81 -8.69
CA GLU A 475 33.49 -1.36 -8.54
C GLU A 475 32.74 -0.56 -9.62
N ALA A 476 32.21 0.60 -9.21
CA ALA A 476 31.46 1.51 -10.05
C ALA A 476 32.38 2.34 -10.95
N GLY A 477 32.09 2.38 -12.25
CA GLY A 477 32.76 3.25 -13.21
C GLY A 477 31.82 3.72 -14.32
N ALA A 478 31.74 5.05 -14.45
CA ALA A 478 31.21 5.83 -15.57
C ALA A 478 29.69 6.03 -15.68
N MET A 479 29.18 6.98 -14.89
CA MET A 479 28.15 7.92 -15.35
C MET A 479 28.70 8.75 -16.53
N GLY A 480 27.96 8.81 -17.64
CA GLY A 480 28.23 9.69 -18.76
C GLY A 480 26.93 10.12 -19.46
N ARG A 481 26.62 11.41 -19.37
CA ARG A 481 25.41 12.10 -19.89
C ARG A 481 25.22 11.92 -21.40
N LYS A 482 23.97 11.79 -21.86
CA LYS A 482 23.26 12.72 -22.79
C LYS A 482 22.02 12.06 -23.45
N TRP A 483 20.90 12.78 -23.31
CA TRP A 483 19.63 12.81 -24.05
C TRP A 483 18.95 11.50 -24.42
#